data_AF-A0A1S2NTP5-F1
#
_entry.id   AF-A0A1S2NTP5-F1
#
_cell.length_a   1.000
_cell.length_b   1.000
_cell.length_c   1.000
_cell.angle_alpha   90.00
_cell.angle_beta   90.00
_cell.angle_gamma   90.00
#
_symmetry.space_group_name_H-M   'P 1'
#
loop_
_entity.id
_entity.type
_entity.pdbx_description
1 polymer ?
#
loop_
_entity_poly.entity_id
_entity_poly.type
_entity_poly.pdbx_seq_one_letter_code
_entity_poly.pdbx_strand_id
1 'polypeptide(L)'
;MKKNKPRRGSGIPRTVVTAQEAAEHRRTIEAAEMLELPVIASEEETGLVPDVAAVGVDGTGLFTGAEPAYVRCTDEVVYRLPESLREWASTLMAMHLAHRQAGHPAMFPSRSEFGILNGGAYAELL
;
A
#
# COMPACT_ATOMS: atom_id res chain seq x y z
N MET A 1 34.77 -35.96 -21.75
CA MET A 1 33.47 -35.26 -21.94
C MET A 1 32.83 -35.03 -20.57
N LYS A 2 32.50 -33.78 -20.23
CA LYS A 2 31.33 -33.35 -19.44
C LYS A 2 31.36 -31.81 -19.37
N LYS A 3 30.60 -31.16 -20.25
CA LYS A 3 30.44 -29.70 -20.28
C LYS A 3 29.44 -29.30 -19.20
N ASN A 4 29.86 -28.50 -18.23
CA ASN A 4 28.98 -27.92 -17.23
C ASN A 4 28.12 -26.84 -17.92
N LYS A 5 26.80 -27.05 -17.94
CA LYS A 5 25.83 -26.11 -18.52
C LYS A 5 25.33 -25.22 -17.40
N PRO A 6 25.50 -23.88 -17.45
CA PRO A 6 24.90 -23.01 -16.43
C PRO A 6 23.39 -23.08 -16.58
N ARG A 7 22.71 -23.44 -15.49
CA ARG A 7 21.25 -23.41 -15.39
C ARG A 7 20.81 -21.94 -15.53
N ARG A 8 20.09 -21.62 -16.61
CA ARG A 8 19.32 -20.38 -16.73
C ARG A 8 18.25 -20.42 -15.63
N GLY A 9 18.54 -19.78 -14.50
CA GLY A 9 17.54 -19.44 -13.52
C GLY A 9 16.59 -18.42 -14.14
N SER A 10 15.31 -18.77 -14.17
CA SER A 10 14.20 -17.90 -14.56
C SER A 10 14.36 -16.53 -13.92
N GLY A 11 14.56 -15.49 -14.74
CA GLY A 11 14.62 -14.12 -14.26
C GLY A 11 13.30 -13.79 -13.59
N ILE A 12 13.35 -13.42 -12.32
CA ILE A 12 12.27 -12.64 -11.71
C ILE A 12 12.10 -11.43 -12.63
N PRO A 13 10.92 -11.16 -13.22
CA PRO A 13 10.71 -9.92 -13.93
C PRO A 13 10.86 -8.80 -12.90
N ARG A 14 12.06 -8.22 -12.84
CA ARG A 14 12.26 -6.89 -12.27
C ARG A 14 11.62 -5.95 -13.26
N THR A 15 10.34 -5.65 -13.05
CA THR A 15 9.74 -4.46 -13.66
C THR A 15 10.52 -3.28 -13.08
N VAL A 16 11.54 -2.84 -13.81
CA VAL A 16 12.34 -1.68 -13.42
C VAL A 16 11.44 -0.48 -13.65
N VAL A 17 10.87 0.06 -12.58
CA VAL A 17 10.17 1.35 -12.63
C VAL A 17 11.20 2.40 -13.05
N THR A 18 10.92 3.09 -14.14
CA THR A 18 11.79 4.16 -14.63
C THR A 18 11.72 5.38 -13.70
N ALA A 19 12.73 6.24 -13.74
CA ALA A 19 12.73 7.48 -12.96
C ALA A 19 11.54 8.38 -13.31
N GLN A 20 11.09 8.33 -14.57
CA GLN A 20 9.92 9.07 -15.04
C GLN A 20 8.63 8.51 -14.44
N GLU A 21 8.39 7.20 -14.52
CA GLU A 21 7.23 6.55 -13.92
C GLU A 21 7.18 6.79 -12.40
N ALA A 22 8.34 6.74 -11.73
CA ALA A 22 8.41 7.06 -10.31
C ALA A 22 8.04 8.53 -10.03
N ALA A 23 8.47 9.48 -10.87
CA ALA A 23 8.12 10.89 -10.72
C ALA A 23 6.65 11.20 -11.06
N GLU A 24 6.06 10.47 -12.01
CA GLU A 24 4.63 10.54 -12.31
C GLU A 24 3.81 9.98 -11.15
N HIS A 25 4.19 8.82 -10.63
CA HIS A 25 3.57 8.19 -9.46
C HIS A 25 3.54 9.13 -8.25
N ARG A 26 4.67 9.77 -7.93
CA ARG A 26 4.75 10.76 -6.85
C ARG A 26 3.82 11.94 -7.06
N ARG A 27 3.79 12.50 -8.26
CA ARG A 27 2.88 13.61 -8.58
C ARG A 27 1.42 13.21 -8.43
N THR A 28 1.06 11.98 -8.80
CA THR A 28 -0.29 11.45 -8.58
C THR A 28 -0.63 11.39 -7.09
N ILE A 29 0.29 10.93 -6.23
CA ILE A 29 0.07 10.87 -4.78
C ILE A 29 -0.01 12.27 -4.17
N GLU A 30 0.88 13.19 -4.56
CA GLU A 30 0.88 14.57 -4.07
C GLU A 30 -0.42 15.31 -4.42
N ALA A 31 -0.94 15.07 -5.62
CA ALA A 31 -2.19 15.66 -6.11
C ALA A 31 -3.46 14.96 -5.60
N ALA A 32 -3.33 13.75 -5.05
CA ALA A 32 -4.47 12.99 -4.56
C ALA A 32 -5.19 13.67 -3.39
N GLU A 33 -6.49 13.48 -3.33
CA GLU A 33 -7.30 13.93 -2.21
C GLU A 33 -6.95 13.14 -0.94
N MET A 34 -7.14 13.76 0.22
CA MET A 34 -7.03 13.05 1.48
C MET A 34 -8.28 12.18 1.65
N LEU A 35 -8.10 10.95 2.12
CA LEU A 35 -9.20 10.05 2.43
C LEU A 35 -10.01 10.63 3.58
N GLU A 36 -11.27 10.93 3.30
CA GLU A 36 -12.22 11.39 4.32
C GLU A 36 -12.63 10.20 5.20
N LEU A 37 -12.46 10.35 6.51
CA LEU A 37 -12.75 9.31 7.48
C LEU A 37 -14.14 9.54 8.13
N PRO A 38 -15.15 8.70 7.83
CA PRO A 38 -16.43 8.80 8.52
C PRO A 38 -16.28 8.43 10.00
N VAL A 39 -17.06 9.09 10.86
CA VAL A 39 -17.16 8.68 12.27
C VAL A 39 -17.98 7.39 12.36
N ILE A 40 -17.40 6.37 12.96
CA ILE A 40 -18.02 5.07 13.22
C ILE A 40 -18.55 5.10 14.65
N ALA A 41 -19.85 4.88 14.84
CA ALA A 41 -20.48 5.03 16.15
C ALA A 41 -20.13 3.90 17.13
N SER A 42 -19.88 2.69 16.62
CA SER A 42 -19.47 1.52 17.40
C SER A 42 -18.80 0.46 16.53
N GLU A 43 -18.17 -0.55 17.13
CA GLU A 43 -17.48 -1.65 16.43
C GLU A 43 -18.42 -2.53 15.58
N GLU A 44 -19.73 -2.44 15.78
CA GLU A 44 -20.74 -3.15 14.98
C GLU A 44 -21.14 -2.39 13.69
N GLU A 45 -20.74 -1.12 13.55
CA GLU A 45 -20.97 -0.32 12.36
C GLU A 45 -19.77 -0.34 11.42
N THR A 46 -20.04 -0.18 10.13
CA THR A 46 -19.01 -0.20 9.08
C THR A 46 -18.68 1.22 8.64
N GLY A 47 -17.39 1.54 8.61
CA GLY A 47 -16.84 2.74 8.02
C GLY A 47 -16.82 2.74 6.49
N LEU A 48 -15.87 3.49 5.92
CA LEU A 48 -15.64 3.53 4.48
C LEU A 48 -14.85 2.27 4.07
N VAL A 49 -15.39 1.47 3.15
CA VAL A 49 -14.77 0.20 2.73
C VAL A 49 -14.49 0.14 1.22
N PRO A 50 -13.41 0.76 0.73
CA PRO A 50 -13.02 0.66 -0.67
C PRO A 50 -12.39 -0.71 -0.98
N ASP A 51 -12.45 -1.09 -2.26
CA ASP A 51 -11.63 -2.15 -2.82
C ASP A 51 -10.21 -1.60 -3.08
N VAL A 52 -9.25 -2.04 -2.28
CA VAL A 52 -7.86 -1.57 -2.29
C VAL A 52 -7.00 -2.50 -3.14
N ALA A 53 -6.38 -1.93 -4.17
CA ALA A 53 -5.41 -2.61 -5.03
C ALA A 53 -3.99 -2.60 -4.46
N ALA A 54 -3.62 -1.56 -3.71
CA ALA A 54 -2.31 -1.45 -3.05
C ALA A 54 -2.32 -0.39 -1.94
N VAL A 55 -1.43 -0.56 -0.96
CA VAL A 55 -1.08 0.46 0.05
C VAL A 55 0.39 0.81 -0.09
N GLY A 56 0.73 2.07 0.13
CA GLY A 56 2.10 2.57 -0.02
C GLY A 56 2.44 3.72 0.93
N VAL A 57 3.74 3.98 1.06
CA VAL A 57 4.32 5.16 1.69
C VAL A 57 5.36 5.70 0.72
N ASP A 58 5.20 6.96 0.29
CA ASP A 58 6.08 7.54 -0.73
C ASP A 58 7.39 8.06 -0.13
N GLY A 59 8.44 7.25 -0.19
CA GLY A 59 9.78 7.61 0.28
C GLY A 59 10.71 8.05 -0.85
N THR A 60 11.28 9.25 -0.76
CA THR A 60 12.29 9.76 -1.70
C THR A 60 13.71 9.22 -1.42
N GLY A 61 13.84 8.11 -0.69
CA GLY A 61 15.13 7.48 -0.36
C GLY A 61 15.79 7.99 0.94
N LEU A 62 15.24 9.03 1.59
CA LEU A 62 15.55 9.41 2.96
C LEU A 62 14.24 9.36 3.75
N PHE A 63 14.15 8.46 4.73
CA PHE A 63 13.02 8.41 5.66
C PHE A 63 13.14 9.59 6.62
N THR A 64 12.48 10.67 6.25
CA THR A 64 12.34 11.91 7.03
C THR A 64 11.20 11.82 8.04
N GLY A 65 10.29 10.86 7.89
CA GLY A 65 9.10 10.74 8.72
C GLY A 65 7.87 11.42 8.13
N ALA A 66 8.05 12.25 7.10
CA ALA A 66 6.99 13.08 6.49
C ALA A 66 6.42 12.48 5.18
N GLU A 67 6.80 11.26 4.83
CA GLU A 67 6.37 10.59 3.61
C GLU A 67 4.84 10.35 3.64
N PRO A 68 4.09 10.79 2.62
CA PRO A 68 2.65 10.56 2.58
C PRO A 68 2.37 9.06 2.42
N ALA A 69 1.56 8.53 3.32
CA ALA A 69 0.94 7.23 3.15
C ALA A 69 -0.26 7.37 2.19
N TYR A 70 -0.53 6.34 1.39
CA TYR A 70 -1.60 6.36 0.42
C TYR A 70 -2.19 4.96 0.21
N VAL A 71 -3.42 4.95 -0.30
CA VAL A 71 -4.07 3.76 -0.86
C VAL A 71 -4.35 3.99 -2.32
N ARG A 72 -4.21 2.94 -3.13
CA ARG A 72 -4.68 2.90 -4.50
C ARG A 72 -5.83 1.89 -4.58
N CYS A 73 -6.98 2.34 -5.02
CA CYS A 73 -8.18 1.54 -5.19
C CYS A 73 -8.13 0.75 -6.51
N THR A 74 -8.99 -0.26 -6.63
CA THR A 74 -9.07 -1.12 -7.84
C THR A 74 -9.65 -0.39 -9.05
N ASP A 75 -10.33 0.73 -8.84
CA ASP A 75 -10.77 1.69 -9.86
C ASP A 75 -9.70 2.72 -10.24
N GLU A 76 -8.44 2.50 -9.81
CA GLU A 76 -7.27 3.35 -10.02
C GLU A 76 -7.30 4.71 -9.31
N VAL A 77 -8.32 4.97 -8.47
CA VAL A 77 -8.34 6.17 -7.61
C VAL A 77 -7.25 6.05 -6.55
N VAL A 78 -6.54 7.15 -6.31
CA VAL A 78 -5.52 7.24 -5.25
C VAL A 78 -6.01 8.22 -4.19
N TYR A 79 -5.93 7.81 -2.93
CA TYR A 79 -6.17 8.67 -1.78
C TYR A 79 -4.93 8.74 -0.91
N ARG A 80 -4.58 9.96 -0.46
CA ARG A 80 -3.64 10.14 0.64
C ARG A 80 -4.30 9.76 1.95
N LEU A 81 -3.57 9.06 2.80
CA LEU A 81 -4.02 8.74 4.14
C LEU A 81 -3.67 9.87 5.11
N PRO A 82 -4.53 10.15 6.11
CA PRO A 82 -4.17 10.98 7.24
C PRO A 82 -2.92 10.46 7.95
N GLU A 83 -2.14 11.37 8.55
CA GLU A 83 -0.87 11.04 9.21
C GLU A 83 -1.02 9.95 10.27
N SER A 84 -2.15 9.94 11.00
CA SER A 84 -2.49 8.93 12.00
C SER A 84 -2.56 7.49 11.46
N LEU A 85 -2.80 7.30 10.16
CA LEU A 85 -2.85 5.99 9.52
C LEU A 85 -1.51 5.57 8.87
N ARG A 86 -0.45 6.37 9.03
CA ARG A 86 0.88 6.07 8.45
C ARG A 86 1.50 4.81 9.04
N GLU A 87 1.37 4.59 10.35
CA GLU A 87 1.89 3.39 11.01
C GLU A 87 1.18 2.13 10.54
N TRP A 88 -0.15 2.20 10.39
CA TRP A 88 -0.96 1.13 9.81
C TRP A 88 -0.49 0.79 8.39
N ALA A 89 -0.33 1.80 7.52
CA ALA A 89 0.12 1.59 6.15
C ALA A 89 1.53 0.96 6.08
N SER A 90 2.46 1.47 6.89
CA SER A 90 3.83 0.95 6.98
C SER A 90 3.86 -0.50 7.45
N THR A 91 3.06 -0.83 8.45
CA THR A 91 2.93 -2.20 8.99
C THR A 91 2.35 -3.14 7.94
N LEU A 92 1.28 -2.74 7.26
CA LEU A 92 0.63 -3.54 6.23
C LEU A 92 1.55 -3.79 5.02
N MET A 93 2.34 -2.79 4.61
CA MET A 93 3.38 -2.97 3.60
C MET A 93 4.44 -3.98 4.02
N ALA A 94 4.94 -3.89 5.26
CA ALA A 94 5.93 -4.82 5.78
C ALA A 94 5.38 -6.26 5.82
N MET A 95 4.13 -6.43 6.26
CA MET A 95 3.42 -7.71 6.24
C MET A 95 3.25 -8.26 4.81
N HIS A 96 2.83 -7.42 3.86
CA HIS A 96 2.68 -7.82 2.46
C HIS A 96 4.00 -8.30 1.86
N LEU A 97 5.10 -7.59 2.11
CA LEU A 97 6.43 -7.98 1.65
C LEU A 97 6.87 -9.31 2.27
N ALA A 98 6.66 -9.50 3.58
CA ALA A 98 6.96 -10.75 4.26
C ALA A 98 6.13 -11.92 3.71
N HIS A 99 4.82 -11.74 3.49
CA HIS A 99 3.94 -12.72 2.87
C HIS A 99 4.44 -13.17 1.49
N ARG A 100 4.83 -12.22 0.65
CA ARG A 100 5.38 -12.53 -0.68
C ARG A 100 6.70 -13.28 -0.61
N GLN A 101 7.60 -12.88 0.30
CA GLN A 101 8.88 -13.55 0.50
C GLN A 101 8.71 -14.99 1.00
N ALA A 102 7.69 -15.24 1.82
CA ALA A 102 7.30 -16.57 2.28
C ALA A 102 6.59 -17.42 1.21
N GLY A 103 6.29 -16.85 0.03
CA GLY A 103 5.57 -17.55 -1.04
C GLY A 103 4.07 -17.70 -0.79
N HIS A 104 3.52 -16.95 0.16
CA HIS A 104 2.07 -16.89 0.39
C HIS A 104 1.35 -16.13 -0.73
N PRO A 105 0.03 -16.33 -0.90
CA PRO A 105 -0.78 -15.49 -1.76
C PRO A 105 -0.61 -14.00 -1.42
N ALA A 106 -0.76 -13.15 -2.44
CA ALA A 106 -0.71 -11.71 -2.27
C ALA A 106 -1.89 -11.25 -1.39
N MET A 107 -1.63 -10.30 -0.47
CA MET A 107 -2.68 -9.72 0.38
C MET A 107 -3.58 -8.73 -0.36
N PHE A 108 -3.20 -8.29 -1.56
CA PHE A 108 -3.96 -7.37 -2.39
C PHE A 108 -4.24 -8.00 -3.76
N PRO A 109 -5.37 -7.65 -4.43
CA PRO A 109 -6.40 -6.72 -3.97
C PRO A 109 -7.20 -7.24 -2.77
N SER A 110 -7.71 -6.35 -1.93
CA SER A 110 -8.49 -6.66 -0.73
C SER A 110 -9.44 -5.52 -0.37
N ARG A 111 -10.38 -5.78 0.54
CA ARG A 111 -11.19 -4.73 1.15
C ARG A 111 -10.47 -4.22 2.40
N SER A 112 -10.55 -2.92 2.64
CA SER A 112 -10.04 -2.32 3.87
C SER A 112 -11.08 -1.37 4.40
N GLU A 113 -11.31 -1.38 5.71
CA GLU A 113 -12.21 -0.44 6.36
C GLU A 113 -11.42 0.76 6.87
N PHE A 114 -12.01 1.95 6.77
CA PHE A 114 -11.45 3.20 7.26
C PHE A 114 -12.52 4.02 8.00
N GLY A 115 -12.14 4.68 9.08
CA GLY A 115 -13.01 5.63 9.75
C GLY A 115 -12.38 6.25 10.98
N ILE A 116 -13.23 6.88 11.80
CA ILE A 116 -12.87 7.38 13.12
C ILE A 116 -13.67 6.57 14.14
N LEU A 117 -12.98 5.74 14.92
CA LEU A 117 -13.59 4.92 15.97
C LEU A 117 -13.00 5.35 17.32
N ASN A 118 -13.84 5.55 18.33
CA ASN A 118 -13.42 6.02 19.66
C ASN A 118 -12.57 7.30 19.64
N GLY A 119 -12.80 8.18 18.65
CA GLY A 119 -12.07 9.44 18.48
C GLY A 119 -10.69 9.31 17.82
N GLY A 120 -10.27 8.09 17.46
CA GLY A 120 -9.02 7.82 16.74
C GLY A 120 -9.27 7.39 15.30
N ALA A 121 -8.34 7.71 14.40
CA ALA A 121 -8.36 7.13 13.06
C ALA A 121 -8.18 5.62 13.15
N TYR A 122 -9.02 4.89 12.43
CA TYR A 122 -9.10 3.45 12.41
C TYR A 122 -8.95 2.97 10.97
N ALA A 123 -8.21 1.88 10.81
CA ALA A 123 -8.11 1.17 9.55
C ALA A 123 -7.86 -0.32 9.78
N GLU A 124 -8.54 -1.18 9.03
CA GLU A 124 -8.29 -2.62 9.06
C GLU A 124 -8.39 -3.26 7.67
N LEU A 125 -7.75 -4.42 7.53
CA LEU A 125 -7.90 -5.29 6.35
C LEU A 125 -9.00 -6.30 6.64
N LEU A 126 -9.98 -6.44 5.74
CA LEU A 126 -11.10 -7.37 5.85
C LEU A 126 -10.82 -8.73 5.16
#